data_AF-A0A3C0CLQ0-F1
#
_entry.id   AF-A0A3C0CLQ0-F1
#
_cell.length_a   1.000
_cell.length_b   1.000
_cell.length_c   1.000
_cell.angle_alpha   90.00
_cell.angle_beta   90.00
_cell.angle_gamma   90.00
#
_symmetry.space_group_name_H-M   'P 1'
#
loop_
_entity.id
_entity.type
_entity.pdbx_description
1 polymer ?
#
loop_
_entity_poly.entity_id
_entity_poly.type
_entity_poly.pdbx_seq_one_letter_code
_entity_poly.pdbx_strand_id
1 'polypeptide(L)' 'VCRDGAGVPFSEEQAKKVLSQDEVTVHVALRDGAASAEAFGCDLTCGYVKINGSYRS' A
#
# COMPACT_ATOMS: atom_id res chain seq x y z
N VAL A 1 1.29 8.97 -7.51
CA VAL A 1 2.40 8.14 -8.08
C VAL A 1 2.07 7.55 -9.45
N CYS A 2 0.79 7.32 -9.79
CA CYS A 2 0.38 6.80 -11.09
C CYS A 2 -0.75 7.65 -11.69
N ARG A 3 -0.76 7.82 -13.02
CA ARG A 3 -1.83 8.46 -13.78
C ARG A 3 -1.99 7.72 -15.12
N ASP A 4 -3.23 7.39 -15.48
CA ASP A 4 -3.58 6.73 -16.75
C ASP A 4 -2.77 5.43 -17.00
N GLY A 5 -2.48 4.68 -15.93
CA GLY A 5 -1.72 3.43 -15.98
C GLY A 5 -0.20 3.58 -16.04
N ALA A 6 0.33 4.81 -16.07
CA ALA A 6 1.76 5.09 -16.09
C ALA A 6 2.24 5.77 -14.79
N GLY A 7 3.46 5.44 -14.37
CA GLY A 7 4.14 6.14 -13.28
C GLY A 7 4.37 7.61 -13.63
N VAL A 8 4.05 8.52 -12.70
CA VAL A 8 4.35 9.95 -12.84
C VAL A 8 5.50 10.34 -11.92
N PRO A 9 6.31 11.35 -12.25
CA PRO A 9 7.30 11.89 -11.34
C PRO A 9 6.63 12.28 -10.01
N PHE A 10 7.19 11.80 -8.91
CA PHE A 10 6.76 12.15 -7.56
C PHE A 10 7.99 12.29 -6.67
N SER A 11 7.85 13.01 -5.55
CA SER A 11 8.92 13.14 -4.57
C SER A 11 8.95 11.90 -3.67
N GLU A 12 10.05 11.15 -3.72
CA GLU A 12 10.27 10.01 -2.82
C GLU A 12 10.33 10.45 -1.35
N GLU A 13 10.87 11.64 -1.06
CA GLU A 13 10.90 12.17 0.32
C GLU A 13 9.50 12.39 0.86
N GLN A 14 8.60 12.98 0.06
CA GLN A 14 7.21 13.16 0.45
C GLN A 14 6.47 11.83 0.58
N ALA A 15 6.71 10.90 -0.34
CA ALA A 15 6.12 9.56 -0.27
C ALA A 15 6.57 8.82 1.00
N LYS A 16 7.86 8.88 1.33
CA LYS A 16 8.40 8.28 2.56
C LYS A 16 7.77 8.89 3.80
N LYS A 17 7.56 10.20 3.84
CA LYS A 17 6.89 10.87 4.96
C LYS A 17 5.45 10.39 5.17
N VAL A 18 4.71 10.16 4.08
CA VAL A 18 3.34 9.62 4.14
C VAL A 18 3.33 8.15 4.55
N LEU A 19 4.24 7.33 4.00
CA LEU A 19 4.34 5.90 4.31
C LEU A 19 4.90 5.60 5.70
N SER A 20 5.49 6.59 6.38
CA SER A 20 6.00 6.45 7.75
C SER A 20 4.94 6.79 8.82
N GLN A 21 3.71 7.09 8.41
CA GLN A 21 2.59 7.30 9.33
C GLN A 21 1.99 5.96 9.77
N ASP A 22 1.31 5.97 10.91
CA ASP A 22 0.67 4.77 11.47
C ASP A 22 -0.48 4.24 10.58
N GLU A 23 -1.18 5.14 9.90
CA GLU A 23 -2.24 4.80 8.94
C GLU A 23 -1.88 5.31 7.54
N VAL A 24 -2.04 4.44 6.54
CA VAL A 24 -1.78 4.76 5.13
C VAL A 24 -3.03 4.50 4.31
N THR A 25 -3.56 5.54 3.68
CA THR A 25 -4.70 5.43 2.76
C THR A 25 -4.22 5.37 1.32
N VAL A 26 -4.67 4.36 0.57
CA VAL A 26 -4.37 4.20 -0.86
C VAL A 26 -5.63 4.42 -1.68
N HIS A 27 -5.65 5.47 -2.48
CA HIS A 27 -6.76 5.76 -3.40
C HIS A 27 -6.45 5.24 -4.81
N VAL A 28 -7.34 4.40 -5.33
CA VAL A 28 -7.26 3.85 -6.69
C VAL A 28 -8.55 4.16 -7.44
N ALA A 29 -8.43 4.83 -8.58
CA ALA A 29 -9.55 5.10 -9.48
C ALA A 29 -9.33 4.36 -10.80
N LEU A 30 -10.16 3.34 -11.04
CA LEU A 30 -10.08 2.50 -12.26
C LEU A 30 -10.77 3.14 -13.48
N ARG A 31 -11.66 4.11 -13.25
CA ARG A 31 -12.49 4.77 -14.28
C ARG A 31 -13.33 3.81 -15.13
N ASP A 32 -13.64 2.63 -14.59
CA ASP A 32 -14.45 1.58 -15.22
C ASP A 32 -15.85 1.51 -14.58
N GLY A 33 -16.61 2.60 -14.70
CA GLY A 33 -17.94 2.75 -14.12
C GLY A 33 -17.98 3.45 -12.75
N ALA A 34 -19.10 3.30 -12.04
CA ALA A 34 -19.43 4.03 -10.81
C ALA A 34 -19.31 3.18 -9.52
N ALA A 35 -18.84 1.94 -9.63
CA ALA A 35 -18.68 1.08 -8.47
C ALA A 35 -17.51 1.55 -7.58
N SER A 36 -17.68 1.39 -6.26
CA SER A 36 -16.67 1.70 -5.25
C SER A 36 -16.60 0.58 -4.22
N ALA A 37 -15.40 0.28 -3.73
CA ALA A 37 -15.15 -0.64 -2.63
C ALA A 37 -14.05 -0.09 -1.72
N GLU A 38 -14.09 -0.48 -0.45
CA GLU A 38 -13.08 -0.15 0.54
C GLU A 38 -12.59 -1.44 1.21
N ALA A 39 -11.30 -1.50 1.49
CA ALA A 39 -10.66 -2.64 2.13
C ALA A 39 -9.63 -2.16 3.15
N PHE A 40 -9.48 -2.92 4.23
CA PHE A 40 -8.54 -2.63 5.31
C PHE A 40 -7.52 -3.75 5.41
N GLY A 41 -6.28 -3.39 5.72
CA GLY A 41 -5.18 -4.33 5.89
C GLY A 41 -4.09 -3.73 6.76
N CYS A 42 -3.00 -4.45 6.90
CA CYS A 42 -1.80 -4.00 7.60
C CYS A 42 -0.55 -4.28 6.76
N ASP A 43 0.57 -3.71 7.19
CA ASP A 43 1.86 -3.94 6.57
C ASP A 43 2.39 -5.36 6.83
N LEU A 44 3.20 -5.86 5.90
CA LEU A 44 3.87 -7.15 6.03
C LEU A 44 5.24 -6.96 6.70
N THR A 45 5.31 -7.22 8.00
CA THR A 45 6.54 -7.04 8.77
C THR A 45 7.41 -8.30 8.83
N CYS A 46 8.72 -8.14 9.08
CA CYS A 46 9.60 -9.27 9.41
C CYS A 46 9.13 -10.04 10.66
N GLY A 47 8.40 -9.40 11.57
CA GLY A 47 7.79 -10.05 12.74
C GLY A 47 6.76 -11.10 12.33
N TYR A 48 5.91 -10.77 11.34
CA TYR A 48 4.95 -11.72 10.77
C TYR A 48 5.63 -12.96 10.19
N VAL A 49 6.72 -12.76 9.44
CA VAL A 49 7.51 -13.85 8.84
C VAL A 49 8.17 -14.72 9.90
N LYS A 50 8.72 -14.13 10.98
CA LYS A 50 9.32 -14.90 12.07
C LYS A 50 8.31 -15.75 12.82
N ILE A 51 7.13 -15.19 13.12
CA ILE A 51 6.05 -15.91 13.82
C ILE A 51 5.56 -17.08 12.98
N ASN A 52 5.28 -16.87 11.69
CA ASN A 52 4.63 -17.88 10.85
C ASN A 52 5.62 -18.81 10.12
N GLY A 53 6.86 -18.38 9.90
CA GLY A 53 7.89 -19.13 9.18
C GLY A 53 8.60 -20.19 10.01
N SER A 54 8.61 -20.07 11.34
CA SER A 54 9.25 -21.05 12.24
C SER A 54 8.37 -22.26 12.57
N TYR A 55 7.16 -22.37 12.00
CA TYR A 55 6.22 -23.45 12.32
C TYR A 55 6.60 -24.81 11.71
N ARG A 56 7.50 -24.85 10.73
CA ARG A 56 7.99 -26.08 10.09
C ARG A 56 9.49 -25.97 9.80
N SER A 57 10.32 -26.19 10.82
CA SER A 57 11.73 -26.56 10.65
C SER A 57 11.91 -28.04 10.94
#